data_AF-A0A0C2FM81-F1
#
_entry.id   AF-A0A0C2FM81-F1
#
_cell.length_a   1.000
_cell.length_b   1.000
_cell.length_c   1.000
_cell.angle_alpha   90.00
_cell.angle_beta   90.00
_cell.angle_gamma   90.00
#
_symmetry.space_group_name_H-M   'P 1'
#
loop_
_entity.id
_entity.type
_entity.pdbx_description
1 polymer ?
#
loop_
_entity_poly.entity_id
_entity_poly.type
_entity_poly.pdbx_seq_one_letter_code
_entity_poly.pdbx_strand_id
1 'polypeptide(L)'
;VINFPFPSAPDPETLQAAEDRLIKLGALATTTKDGRTEARITPLGRTLSVFPLAPAYAKVIAMANQHDLMPHAILLIAALSVREPMVPISSIRGDTDEDTKEKMTEVLKLRRGWCGK
;
A
#
# COMPACT_ATOMS: atom_id res chain seq x y z
N VAL A 1 -5.82 8.81 -21.16
CA VAL A 1 -4.37 8.73 -20.86
C VAL A 1 -3.50 8.64 -22.13
N ILE A 2 -4.00 8.06 -23.22
CA ILE A 2 -3.29 7.93 -24.51
C ILE A 2 -2.76 9.23 -25.16
N ASN A 3 -3.33 10.39 -24.82
CA ASN A 3 -2.89 11.69 -25.34
C ASN A 3 -1.72 12.30 -24.55
N PHE A 4 -1.20 11.61 -23.53
CA PHE A 4 -0.07 12.10 -22.75
C PHE A 4 1.25 11.79 -23.46
N PRO A 5 2.17 12.78 -23.59
CA PRO A 5 3.41 12.62 -24.35
C PRO A 5 4.46 11.86 -23.52
N PHE A 6 4.33 10.53 -23.44
CA PHE A 6 5.33 9.68 -22.79
C PHE A 6 6.63 9.62 -23.63
N PRO A 7 7.83 9.68 -23.02
CA PRO A 7 9.08 9.38 -23.71
C PRO A 7 9.13 7.96 -24.28
N SER A 8 8.49 7.01 -23.59
CA SER A 8 8.21 5.65 -24.06
C SER A 8 6.85 5.27 -23.53
N ALA A 9 5.88 5.08 -24.42
CA ALA A 9 4.51 4.81 -24.02
C ALA A 9 4.43 3.47 -23.27
N PRO A 10 3.75 3.42 -22.11
CA PRO A 10 3.47 2.16 -21.45
C PRO A 10 2.47 1.35 -22.27
N ASP A 11 2.45 0.04 -22.03
CA ASP A 11 1.55 -0.90 -22.69
C ASP A 11 0.07 -0.53 -22.43
N PRO A 12 -0.80 -0.43 -23.46
CA PRO A 12 -2.20 -0.06 -23.30
C PRO A 12 -2.98 -0.92 -22.31
N GLU A 13 -2.70 -2.23 -22.22
CA GLU A 13 -3.38 -3.11 -21.26
C GLU A 13 -3.07 -2.71 -19.81
N THR A 14 -1.83 -2.32 -19.53
CA THR A 14 -1.42 -1.85 -18.20
C THR A 14 -2.10 -0.52 -17.83
N LEU A 15 -2.32 0.36 -18.81
CA LEU A 15 -3.06 1.61 -18.61
C LEU A 15 -4.52 1.34 -18.27
N GLN A 16 -5.18 0.43 -19.00
CA GLN A 16 -6.56 0.05 -18.73
C GLN A 16 -6.70 -0.60 -17.35
N ALA A 17 -5.80 -1.51 -17.00
CA ALA A 17 -5.79 -2.15 -15.68
C ALA A 17 -5.59 -1.15 -14.53
N ALA A 18 -4.75 -0.13 -14.73
CA ALA A 18 -4.55 0.94 -13.76
C ALA A 18 -5.82 1.81 -13.59
N GLU A 19 -6.49 2.15 -14.70
CA GLU A 19 -7.76 2.89 -14.69
C GLU A 19 -8.84 2.12 -13.93
N ASP A 20 -9.05 0.85 -14.26
CA ASP A 20 -10.02 -0.03 -13.59
C ASP A 20 -9.72 -0.15 -12.09
N ARG A 21 -8.45 -0.25 -11.71
CA ARG A 21 -8.03 -0.32 -10.31
C ARG A 21 -8.34 0.98 -9.56
N LEU A 22 -8.12 2.13 -10.18
CA LEU A 22 -8.42 3.43 -9.59
C LEU A 22 -9.93 3.70 -9.49
N ILE A 23 -10.72 3.20 -10.45
CA ILE A 23 -12.19 3.22 -10.36
C ILE A 23 -12.67 2.35 -9.19
N LYS A 24 -12.17 1.12 -9.06
CA LYS A 24 -12.50 0.23 -7.91
C LYS A 24 -12.11 0.84 -6.56
N LEU A 25 -11.03 1.63 -6.52
CA LEU A 25 -10.63 2.37 -5.32
C LEU A 25 -11.51 3.60 -5.06
N GLY A 26 -12.33 4.03 -6.01
CA GLY A 26 -13.14 5.26 -5.94
C GLY A 26 -12.33 6.54 -6.17
N ALA A 27 -11.08 6.41 -6.63
CA ALA A 27 -10.22 7.54 -6.99
C ALA A 27 -10.63 8.17 -8.33
N LEU A 28 -11.20 7.36 -9.22
CA LEU A 28 -11.81 7.77 -10.48
C LEU A 28 -13.30 7.41 -10.50
N ALA A 29 -14.09 8.21 -11.23
CA ALA A 29 -15.48 7.92 -11.51
C ALA A 29 -15.73 8.01 -13.01
N THR A 30 -16.49 7.06 -13.54
CA THR A 30 -16.90 7.04 -14.94
C THR A 30 -17.99 8.08 -15.15
N THR A 31 -17.73 9.06 -16.01
CA THR A 31 -18.68 10.13 -16.36
C THR A 31 -18.86 10.19 -17.86
N THR A 32 -20.10 10.37 -18.31
CA THR A 32 -20.40 10.59 -19.72
C THR A 32 -20.53 12.07 -19.97
N LYS A 33 -19.65 12.64 -20.80
CA LYS A 33 -19.72 14.03 -21.23
C LYS A 33 -19.64 14.10 -22.74
N ASP A 34 -20.55 14.86 -23.35
CA ASP A 34 -20.61 15.07 -24.81
C ASP A 34 -20.63 13.74 -25.61
N GLY A 35 -21.37 12.75 -25.10
CA GLY A 35 -21.50 11.42 -25.72
C GLY A 35 -20.29 10.50 -25.56
N ARG A 36 -19.24 10.93 -24.85
CA ARG A 36 -18.04 10.12 -24.56
C ARG A 36 -17.97 9.74 -23.10
N THR A 37 -17.72 8.46 -22.85
CA THR A 37 -17.48 7.92 -21.50
C THR A 37 -16.01 8.11 -21.15
N GLU A 38 -15.74 8.84 -20.07
CA GLU A 38 -14.38 9.13 -19.59
C GLU A 38 -14.30 8.96 -18.07
N ALA A 39 -13.18 8.44 -17.58
CA ALA A 39 -12.91 8.41 -16.14
C ALA A 39 -12.34 9.77 -15.67
N ARG A 40 -12.98 10.36 -14.66
CA ARG A 40 -12.56 11.64 -14.06
C ARG A 40 -12.16 11.45 -12.60
N ILE A 41 -11.19 12.24 -12.15
CA ILE A 41 -10.72 12.23 -10.77
C ILE A 41 -11.81 12.70 -9.80
N THR A 42 -12.01 11.93 -8.73
CA THR A 42 -12.97 12.24 -7.67
C THR A 42 -12.34 13.15 -6.60
N PRO A 43 -13.12 13.75 -5.68
CA PRO A 43 -12.57 14.43 -4.51
C PRO A 43 -11.67 13.52 -3.67
N LEU A 44 -12.07 12.26 -3.48
CA LEU A 44 -11.24 11.24 -2.85
C LEU A 44 -9.93 11.06 -3.61
N GLY A 45 -9.98 10.86 -4.93
CA GLY A 45 -8.80 10.69 -5.78
C GLY A 45 -7.81 11.85 -5.69
N ARG A 46 -8.30 13.09 -5.60
CA ARG A 46 -7.48 14.27 -5.36
C ARG A 46 -6.76 14.18 -4.02
N THR A 47 -7.45 13.83 -2.94
CA THR A 47 -6.82 13.62 -1.63
C THR A 47 -5.77 12.51 -1.68
N LEU A 48 -6.06 11.39 -2.37
CA LEU A 48 -5.11 10.28 -2.51
C LEU A 48 -3.84 10.70 -3.26
N SER A 49 -3.94 11.56 -4.28
CA SER A 49 -2.79 12.03 -5.07
C SER A 49 -1.80 12.91 -4.31
N VAL A 50 -2.18 13.42 -3.12
CA VAL A 50 -1.28 14.21 -2.27
C VAL A 50 -0.29 13.32 -1.53
N PHE A 51 -0.66 12.06 -1.24
CA PHE A 51 0.22 11.15 -0.52
C PHE A 51 1.30 10.57 -1.44
N PRO A 52 2.57 10.53 -1.01
CA PRO A 52 3.67 9.89 -1.75
C PRO A 52 3.64 8.36 -1.58
N LEU A 53 2.46 7.75 -1.74
CA LEU A 53 2.18 6.34 -1.45
C LEU A 53 1.36 5.72 -2.59
N ALA A 54 1.34 4.40 -2.64
CA ALA A 54 0.41 3.70 -3.52
C ALA A 54 -1.05 4.10 -3.20
N PRO A 55 -1.94 4.27 -4.20
CA PRO A 55 -3.32 4.72 -3.98
C PRO A 55 -4.11 3.87 -2.98
N ALA A 56 -3.81 2.57 -2.88
CA ALA A 56 -4.42 1.68 -1.91
C ALA A 56 -4.07 2.04 -0.46
N TYR A 57 -2.79 2.37 -0.19
CA TYR A 57 -2.32 2.78 1.14
C TYR A 57 -2.80 4.19 1.50
N ALA A 58 -2.76 5.10 0.54
CA ALA A 58 -3.33 6.44 0.69
C ALA A 58 -4.82 6.37 1.10
N LYS A 59 -5.58 5.41 0.54
CA LYS A 59 -7.00 5.22 0.88
C LYS A 59 -7.20 4.75 2.31
N VAL A 60 -6.34 3.84 2.80
CA VAL A 60 -6.37 3.40 4.20
C VAL A 60 -6.16 4.59 5.14
N ILE A 61 -5.15 5.44 4.86
CA ILE A 61 -4.88 6.64 5.67
C ILE A 61 -6.05 7.63 5.60
N ALA A 62 -6.59 7.88 4.40
CA ALA A 62 -7.73 8.79 4.23
C ALA A 62 -8.98 8.33 4.99
N MET A 63 -9.21 7.02 5.09
CA MET A 63 -10.32 6.44 5.86
C MET A 63 -10.05 6.43 7.37
N ALA A 64 -8.79 6.26 7.79
CA ALA A 64 -8.40 6.24 9.20
C ALA A 64 -8.54 7.58 9.93
N ASN A 65 -8.83 8.66 9.21
CA ASN A 65 -9.25 9.94 9.79
C ASN A 65 -10.58 9.83 10.57
N GLN A 66 -11.31 8.72 10.42
CA GLN A 66 -12.48 8.40 11.21
C GLN A 66 -12.06 7.56 12.43
N HIS A 67 -12.62 7.87 13.61
CA HIS A 67 -12.44 7.10 14.86
C HIS A 67 -11.05 7.12 15.52
N ASP A 68 -10.24 8.16 15.31
CA ASP A 68 -8.92 8.33 15.99
C ASP A 68 -7.92 7.17 15.71
N LEU A 69 -8.12 6.47 14.60
CA LEU A 69 -7.25 5.36 14.16
C LEU A 69 -6.06 5.83 13.33
N MET A 70 -5.91 7.15 13.13
CA MET A 70 -4.89 7.73 12.26
C MET A 70 -3.46 7.31 12.65
N PRO A 71 -3.03 7.36 13.94
CA PRO A 71 -1.68 6.94 14.31
C PRO A 71 -1.41 5.47 14.01
N HIS A 72 -2.41 4.62 14.22
CA HIS A 72 -2.33 3.17 13.99
C HIS A 72 -2.25 2.85 12.50
N ALA A 73 -3.06 3.53 11.68
CA ALA A 73 -3.02 3.38 10.23
C ALA A 73 -1.68 3.85 9.66
N ILE A 74 -1.14 4.97 10.14
CA ILE A 74 0.19 5.46 9.72
C ILE A 74 1.27 4.43 10.08
N LEU A 75 1.27 3.90 11.31
CA LEU A 75 2.23 2.88 11.73
C LEU A 75 2.16 1.63 10.84
N LEU A 76 0.94 1.12 10.59
CA LEU A 76 0.73 -0.06 9.77
C LEU A 76 1.21 0.17 8.33
N ILE A 77 0.81 1.29 7.72
CA ILE A 77 1.19 1.62 6.35
C ILE A 77 2.71 1.86 6.23
N ALA A 78 3.33 2.52 7.21
CA ALA A 78 4.77 2.70 7.24
C ALA A 78 5.49 1.33 7.23
N ALA A 79 5.08 0.42 8.11
CA ALA A 79 5.64 -0.94 8.17
C ALA A 79 5.44 -1.72 6.86
N LEU A 80 4.28 -1.62 6.22
CA LEU A 80 3.98 -2.32 4.96
C LEU A 80 4.63 -1.69 3.72
N SER A 81 4.96 -0.40 3.77
CA SER A 81 5.57 0.32 2.65
C SER A 81 7.06 -0.01 2.46
N VAL A 82 7.71 -0.46 3.53
CA VAL A 82 9.14 -0.82 3.54
C VAL A 82 9.29 -2.29 3.13
N ARG A 83 10.27 -2.59 2.28
CA ARG A 83 10.50 -3.95 1.76
C ARG A 83 10.83 -4.95 2.87
N GLU A 84 11.70 -4.57 3.81
CA GLU A 84 12.17 -5.42 4.90
C GLU A 84 12.11 -4.64 6.22
N PRO A 85 10.91 -4.53 6.84
CA PRO A 85 10.75 -3.79 8.10
C PRO A 85 11.35 -4.53 9.30
N MET A 86 11.65 -5.82 9.16
CA MET A 86 12.16 -6.68 10.24
C MET A 86 13.27 -7.60 9.72
N VAL A 87 14.22 -7.92 10.59
CA VAL A 87 15.28 -8.90 10.32
C VAL A 87 14.67 -10.28 10.05
N PRO A 88 15.00 -10.97 8.95
CA PRO A 88 14.52 -12.33 8.70
C PRO A 88 14.96 -13.29 9.79
N ILE A 89 14.06 -14.15 10.27
CA ILE A 89 14.38 -15.14 11.33
C ILE A 89 15.54 -16.06 10.91
N SER A 90 15.56 -16.43 9.63
CA SER A 90 16.62 -17.26 9.03
C SER A 90 18.00 -16.60 9.00
N SER A 91 18.09 -15.28 9.19
CA SER A 91 19.36 -14.54 9.21
C SER A 91 19.98 -14.42 10.61
N ILE A 92 19.25 -14.80 11.65
CA ILE A 92 19.74 -14.78 13.04
C ILE A 92 20.83 -15.85 13.21
N ARG A 93 21.93 -15.49 13.86
CA ARG A 93 23.07 -16.37 14.16
C ARG A 93 23.49 -16.21 15.62
N GLY A 94 23.78 -17.34 16.25
CA GLY A 94 24.41 -17.45 17.56
C GLY A 94 25.82 -18.02 17.46
N ASP A 95 26.49 -18.14 18.61
CA ASP A 95 27.86 -18.69 18.68
C ASP A 95 27.87 -20.21 18.44
N THR A 96 26.76 -20.88 18.74
CA THR A 96 26.52 -22.30 18.47
C THR A 96 25.17 -22.52 17.76
N ASP A 97 24.96 -23.73 17.23
CA ASP A 97 23.68 -24.10 16.61
C ASP A 97 22.52 -24.07 17.61
N GLU A 98 22.80 -24.37 18.88
CA GLU A 98 21.81 -24.37 19.96
C GLU A 98 21.42 -22.93 20.35
N ASP A 99 22.41 -22.05 20.51
CA ASP A 99 22.21 -20.61 20.73
C ASP A 99 21.47 -19.95 19.56
N THR A 100 21.76 -20.35 18.33
CA THR A 100 21.03 -19.89 17.14
C THR A 100 19.54 -20.25 17.22
N LYS A 101 19.22 -21.51 17.57
CA LYS A 101 17.83 -21.98 17.71
C LYS A 101 17.11 -21.25 18.84
N GLU A 102 17.79 -20.98 19.95
CA GLU A 102 17.22 -20.25 21.07
C GLU A 102 16.87 -18.82 20.68
N LYS A 103 17.82 -18.07 20.10
CA LYS A 103 17.60 -16.69 19.61
C LYS A 103 16.48 -16.60 18.58
N MET A 104 16.42 -17.54 17.63
CA MET A 104 15.32 -17.61 16.66
C MET A 104 13.97 -17.82 17.36
N THR A 105 13.93 -18.70 18.35
CA THR A 105 12.72 -19.03 19.13
C THR A 105 12.25 -17.83 19.95
N GLU A 106 13.16 -17.08 20.57
CA GLU A 106 12.85 -15.86 21.32
C GLU A 106 12.21 -14.78 20.44
N VAL A 107 12.78 -14.52 19.26
CA VAL A 107 12.22 -13.54 18.33
C VAL A 107 10.83 -13.96 17.84
N LEU A 108 10.61 -15.26 17.61
CA LEU A 108 9.28 -15.77 17.26
C LEU A 108 8.26 -15.58 18.40
N LYS A 109 8.65 -15.84 19.65
CA LYS A 109 7.81 -15.60 20.83
C LYS A 109 7.46 -14.11 20.97
N LEU A 110 8.44 -13.23 20.79
CA LEU A 110 8.25 -11.79 20.83
C LEU A 110 7.25 -11.32 19.77
N ARG A 111 7.44 -11.73 18.51
CA ARG A 111 6.53 -11.36 17.40
C ARG A 111 5.12 -11.87 17.62
N ARG A 112 4.96 -13.09 18.12
CA ARG A 112 3.65 -13.63 18.46
C ARG A 112 2.97 -12.80 19.55
N GLY A 113 3.73 -12.25 20.50
CA GLY A 113 3.21 -11.37 21.53
C GLY A 113 2.58 -10.07 21.00
N TRP A 114 2.96 -9.61 19.80
CA TRP A 114 2.41 -8.38 19.22
C TRP A 114 1.03 -8.57 18.58
N CYS A 115 0.64 -9.79 18.22
CA CYS A 115 -0.62 -10.07 17.53
C CYS A 115 -1.84 -10.17 18.46
N GLY A 116 -1.69 -9.90 19.75
CA GLY A 116 -2.74 -10.14 20.75
C GLY A 116 -2.85 -11.62 21.16
N LYS A 117 -3.71 -11.92 22.14
CA LYS A 117 -4.05 -13.29 22.56
C LYS A 117 -5.34 -13.75 21.91
#